data_AF-A0A966Z877-F1
#
_entry.id   AF-A0A966Z877-F1
#
_cell.length_a   1.000
_cell.length_b   1.000
_cell.length_c   1.000
_cell.angle_alpha   90.00
_cell.angle_beta   90.00
_cell.angle_gamma   90.00
#
_symmetry.space_group_name_H-M   'P 1'
#
loop_
_entity.id
_entity.type
_entity.pdbx_description
1 polymer ?
#
loop_
_entity_poly.entity_id
_entity_poly.type
_entity_poly.pdbx_seq_one_letter_code
_entity_poly.pdbx_strand_id
1 'polypeptide(L)'
;MPGLKLPKHQPETASQPGKPEPADINRSEAILHSQIQDEERRQLAEFGKTQPEKAPEPAADAPKPHAPKPSAPRNAPCPCTSGRKYKLCCGHWSKSGHPKAA
;
A
#
# COMPACT_ATOMS: atom_id res chain seq x y z
N MET A 1 18.60 -57.25 -58.05
CA MET A 1 17.72 -56.47 -57.15
C MET A 1 18.52 -56.02 -55.93
N PRO A 2 19.05 -54.78 -55.86
CA PRO A 2 19.67 -54.29 -54.63
C PRO A 2 18.58 -53.84 -53.63
N GLY A 3 18.57 -54.47 -52.46
CA GLY A 3 17.60 -54.20 -51.40
C GLY A 3 17.67 -52.76 -50.88
N LEU A 4 16.53 -52.06 -50.95
CA LEU A 4 16.29 -50.78 -50.29
C LEU A 4 16.51 -50.96 -48.78
N LYS A 5 17.60 -50.39 -48.25
CA LYS A 5 17.77 -50.23 -46.81
C LYS A 5 16.75 -49.19 -46.35
N LEU A 6 15.82 -49.59 -45.48
CA LEU A 6 15.01 -48.63 -44.75
C LEU A 6 15.91 -47.69 -43.92
N PRO A 7 15.65 -46.38 -43.89
CA PRO A 7 16.29 -45.52 -42.92
C PRO A 7 15.85 -45.97 -41.51
N LYS A 8 16.82 -46.20 -40.63
CA LYS A 8 16.56 -46.41 -39.20
C LYS A 8 15.80 -45.18 -38.70
N HIS A 9 14.54 -45.38 -38.34
CA HIS A 9 13.78 -44.40 -37.57
C HIS A 9 14.57 -44.15 -36.28
N GLN A 10 15.12 -42.94 -36.16
CA GLN A 10 15.52 -42.43 -34.86
C GLN A 10 14.21 -42.31 -34.06
N PRO A 11 14.08 -42.90 -32.86
CA PRO A 11 12.94 -42.58 -32.01
C PRO A 11 13.08 -41.10 -31.69
N GLU A 12 12.11 -40.31 -32.12
CA GLU A 12 11.94 -38.94 -31.63
C GLU A 12 12.00 -39.04 -30.12
N THR A 13 12.92 -38.30 -29.52
CA THR A 13 13.17 -38.31 -28.09
C THR A 13 11.83 -38.13 -27.40
N ALA A 14 11.29 -39.21 -26.85
CA ALA A 14 10.18 -39.15 -25.92
C ALA A 14 10.67 -38.22 -24.82
N SER A 15 10.18 -36.98 -24.84
CA SER A 15 10.51 -35.95 -23.88
C SER A 15 10.02 -36.48 -22.54
N GLN A 16 10.93 -37.10 -21.79
CA GLN A 16 10.68 -37.47 -20.42
C GLN A 16 10.21 -36.19 -19.70
N PRO A 17 9.24 -36.24 -18.77
CA PRO A 17 8.95 -35.11 -17.91
C PRO A 17 10.15 -34.92 -16.98
N GLY A 18 11.20 -34.27 -17.49
CA GLY A 18 12.30 -33.75 -16.69
C GLY A 18 11.73 -32.70 -15.76
N LYS A 19 12.20 -32.69 -14.50
CA LYS A 19 11.88 -31.62 -13.56
C LYS A 19 12.14 -30.28 -14.25
N PRO A 20 11.20 -29.32 -14.20
CA PRO A 20 11.36 -28.05 -14.90
C PRO A 20 12.67 -27.40 -14.46
N GLU A 21 13.39 -26.83 -15.43
CA GLU A 21 14.61 -26.09 -15.15
C GLU A 21 14.24 -24.87 -14.27
N PRO A 22 15.10 -24.43 -13.35
CA PRO A 22 14.80 -23.30 -12.46
C PRO A 22 14.38 -22.02 -13.22
N ALA A 23 14.87 -21.81 -14.45
CA ALA A 23 14.43 -20.71 -15.30
C ALA A 23 12.96 -20.82 -15.74
N ASP A 24 12.47 -22.03 -16.01
CA ASP A 24 11.07 -22.29 -16.37
C ASP A 24 10.14 -22.11 -15.16
N ILE A 25 10.62 -22.50 -13.97
CA ILE A 25 9.91 -22.28 -12.71
C ILE A 25 9.77 -20.77 -12.45
N ASN A 26 10.87 -20.02 -12.48
CA ASN A 26 10.83 -18.57 -12.28
C ASN A 26 9.95 -17.85 -13.32
N ARG A 27 9.98 -18.32 -14.58
CA ARG A 27 9.13 -17.76 -15.65
C ARG A 27 7.65 -18.05 -15.41
N SER A 28 7.30 -19.27 -15.01
CA SER A 28 5.91 -19.65 -14.73
C SER A 28 5.36 -18.97 -13.48
N GLU A 29 6.18 -18.80 -12.44
CA GLU A 29 5.82 -18.00 -11.26
C GLU A 29 5.58 -16.53 -11.61
N ALA A 30 6.44 -15.93 -12.44
CA ALA A 30 6.25 -14.54 -12.87
C ALA A 30 4.94 -14.35 -13.67
N ILE A 31 4.59 -15.30 -14.53
CA ILE A 31 3.34 -15.27 -15.30
C ILE A 31 2.13 -15.41 -14.37
N LEU A 32 2.17 -16.33 -13.41
CA LEU A 32 1.10 -16.53 -12.44
C LEU A 32 0.88 -15.25 -11.61
N HIS A 33 1.96 -14.67 -11.08
CA HIS A 33 1.88 -13.44 -10.28
C HIS A 33 1.32 -12.25 -11.08
N SER A 34 1.71 -12.12 -12.36
CA SER A 34 1.13 -11.09 -13.24
C SER A 34 -0.38 -11.29 -13.40
N GLN A 35 -0.84 -12.51 -13.67
CA GLN A 35 -2.26 -12.78 -13.85
C GLN A 35 -3.08 -12.53 -12.58
N ILE A 36 -2.55 -12.90 -11.40
CA ILE A 36 -3.20 -12.63 -10.11
C ILE A 36 -3.35 -11.12 -9.89
N GLN A 37 -2.33 -10.33 -10.20
CA GLN A 37 -2.35 -8.88 -9.98
C GLN A 37 -3.30 -8.16 -10.95
N ASP A 38 -3.42 -8.63 -12.19
CA ASP A 38 -4.42 -8.14 -13.15
C ASP A 38 -5.86 -8.46 -12.71
N GLU A 39 -6.07 -9.65 -12.14
CA GLU A 39 -7.38 -10.05 -11.62
C GLU A 39 -7.77 -9.25 -10.37
N GLU A 40 -6.85 -9.05 -9.42
CA GLU A 40 -7.09 -8.22 -8.24
C GLU A 40 -7.46 -6.78 -8.63
N ARG A 41 -6.75 -6.21 -9.61
CA ARG A 41 -7.07 -4.88 -10.15
C ARG A 41 -8.48 -4.86 -10.76
N ARG A 42 -8.86 -5.91 -11.48
CA ARG A 42 -10.19 -6.05 -12.08
C ARG A 42 -11.27 -6.17 -11.02
N GLN A 43 -11.03 -6.96 -9.97
CA GLN A 43 -11.96 -7.14 -8.84
C GLN A 43 -12.15 -5.84 -8.07
N LEU A 44 -11.08 -5.10 -7.78
CA LEU A 44 -11.17 -3.77 -7.15
C LEU A 44 -11.94 -2.77 -8.01
N ALA A 45 -11.74 -2.80 -9.33
CA ALA A 45 -12.50 -1.96 -10.25
C ALA A 45 -13.98 -2.35 -10.35
N GLU A 46 -14.31 -3.63 -10.22
CA GLU A 46 -15.70 -4.10 -10.19
C GLU A 46 -16.40 -3.72 -8.88
N PHE A 47 -15.73 -3.93 -7.74
CA PHE A 47 -16.21 -3.52 -6.43
C PHE A 47 -16.37 -2.00 -6.31
N GLY A 48 -15.46 -1.23 -6.91
CA GLY A 48 -15.56 0.24 -6.95
C GLY A 48 -16.75 0.77 -7.76
N LYS A 49 -17.31 -0.02 -8.70
CA LYS A 49 -18.46 0.39 -9.54
C LYS A 49 -19.82 0.15 -8.88
N THR A 50 -19.90 -0.77 -7.91
CA THR A 50 -21.16 -1.09 -7.22
C THR A 50 -21.41 -0.21 -6.00
N GLN A 51 -20.37 0.46 -5.50
CA GLN A 51 -20.54 1.64 -4.67
C GLN A 51 -20.98 2.76 -5.63
N PRO A 52 -22.19 3.34 -5.50
CA PRO A 52 -22.49 4.54 -6.25
C PRO A 52 -21.39 5.53 -5.88
N GLU A 53 -20.55 5.86 -6.85
CA GLU A 53 -19.65 6.99 -6.77
C GLU A 53 -20.58 8.18 -6.60
N LYS A 54 -20.93 8.47 -5.34
CA LYS A 54 -21.15 9.83 -4.93
C LYS A 54 -19.79 10.44 -5.20
N ALA A 55 -19.60 10.93 -6.44
CA ALA A 55 -18.70 12.02 -6.70
C ALA A 55 -18.87 12.93 -5.49
N PRO A 56 -17.80 13.35 -4.80
CA PRO A 56 -17.99 14.25 -3.70
C PRO A 56 -18.63 15.51 -4.31
N GLU A 57 -19.98 15.58 -4.29
CA GLU A 57 -20.71 16.80 -4.02
C GLU A 57 -19.87 17.46 -2.93
N PRO A 58 -19.43 18.72 -3.09
CA PRO A 58 -18.59 19.37 -2.12
C PRO A 58 -19.33 19.29 -0.79
N ALA A 59 -19.00 18.26 -0.01
CA ALA A 59 -19.68 17.92 1.19
C ALA A 59 -19.30 19.07 2.10
N ALA A 60 -20.25 19.94 2.39
CA ALA A 60 -20.09 21.04 3.32
C ALA A 60 -19.53 20.55 4.69
N ASP A 61 -19.57 19.23 4.91
CA ASP A 61 -19.20 18.47 6.08
C ASP A 61 -17.94 17.59 5.95
N ALA A 62 -17.06 17.79 4.95
CA ALA A 62 -15.72 17.21 5.06
C ALA A 62 -15.01 17.80 6.31
N PRO A 63 -14.36 16.97 7.17
CA PRO A 63 -13.60 17.48 8.30
C PRO A 63 -12.47 18.34 7.75
N LYS A 64 -12.61 19.66 7.89
CA LYS A 64 -11.57 20.60 7.48
C LYS A 64 -10.27 20.19 8.20
N PRO A 65 -9.11 20.20 7.52
CA PRO A 65 -7.83 20.01 8.18
C PRO A 65 -7.79 20.95 9.39
N HIS A 66 -7.56 20.39 10.57
CA HIS A 66 -7.59 21.16 11.80
C HIS A 66 -6.46 22.17 11.71
N ALA A 67 -6.81 23.43 11.43
CA ALA A 67 -5.84 24.51 11.48
C ALA A 67 -5.16 24.44 12.85
N PRO A 68 -3.82 24.54 12.91
CA PRO A 68 -3.12 24.48 14.17
C PRO A 68 -3.72 25.54 15.09
N LYS A 69 -4.30 25.10 16.20
CA LYS A 69 -4.90 25.99 17.20
C LYS A 69 -3.83 27.01 17.60
N PRO A 70 -4.11 28.32 17.58
CA PRO A 70 -3.11 29.32 17.93
C PRO A 70 -2.59 29.03 19.33
N SER A 71 -1.31 28.66 19.41
CA SER A 71 -0.62 28.47 20.69
C SER A 71 -0.72 29.78 21.48
N ALA A 72 -1.12 29.68 22.76
CA ALA A 72 -1.27 30.84 23.62
C ALA A 72 -0.01 31.73 23.54
N PRO A 73 -0.16 33.06 23.36
CA PRO A 73 1.00 33.92 23.23
C PRO A 73 1.84 33.83 24.51
N ARG A 74 3.16 33.83 24.36
CA ARG A 74 4.14 33.55 25.43
C ARG A 74 3.92 34.41 26.70
N ASN A 75 3.38 35.61 26.58
CA ASN A 75 3.14 36.52 27.69
C ASN A 75 1.70 36.51 28.25
N ALA A 76 0.75 35.82 27.62
CA ALA A 76 -0.62 35.72 28.12
C ALA A 76 -0.70 34.93 29.45
N PRO A 77 -1.76 35.11 30.25
CA PRO A 77 -2.03 34.24 31.39
C PRO A 77 -2.13 32.77 30.94
N CYS A 78 -1.58 31.87 31.76
CA CYS A 78 -1.52 30.46 31.43
C CYS A 78 -2.90 29.78 31.59
N PRO A 79 -3.34 28.95 30.62
CA PRO A 79 -4.67 28.33 30.66
C PRO A 79 -4.84 27.26 31.77
N CYS A 80 -3.77 26.84 32.44
CA CYS A 80 -3.82 25.91 33.57
C CYS A 80 -4.22 26.56 34.91
N THR A 81 -4.89 27.73 34.85
CA THR A 81 -5.39 28.52 36.00
C THR A 81 -4.36 28.94 37.05
N SER A 82 -3.07 28.77 36.79
CA SER A 82 -1.98 29.12 37.74
C SER A 82 -1.75 30.63 37.95
N GLY A 83 -2.40 31.50 37.16
CA GLY A 83 -2.22 32.96 37.22
C GLY A 83 -0.88 33.48 36.68
N ARG A 84 0.05 32.60 36.28
CA ARG A 84 1.38 32.98 35.76
C ARG A 84 1.34 33.17 34.24
N LYS A 85 2.30 33.91 33.68
CA LYS A 85 2.49 34.05 32.21
C LYS A 85 2.78 32.68 31.58
N TYR A 86 2.20 32.37 30.41
CA TYR A 86 2.32 31.07 29.73
C TYR A 86 3.79 30.62 29.58
N LYS A 87 4.70 31.50 29.17
CA LYS A 87 6.14 31.19 29.04
C LYS A 87 6.86 30.82 30.35
N LEU A 88 6.31 31.19 31.50
CA LEU A 88 6.86 30.91 32.84
C LEU A 88 6.14 29.75 33.54
N CYS A 89 5.11 29.18 32.91
CA CYS A 89 4.32 28.07 33.42
C CYS A 89 4.36 26.94 32.39
N CYS A 90 3.23 26.56 31.79
CA CYS A 90 3.17 25.44 30.83
C CYS A 90 4.13 25.60 29.65
N GLY A 91 4.30 26.83 29.12
CA GLY A 91 5.20 27.11 28.00
C GLY A 91 6.70 27.05 28.33
N HIS A 92 7.07 26.98 29.61
CA HIS A 92 8.45 26.65 30.02
C HIS A 92 8.70 25.14 29.90
N TRP A 93 7.73 24.35 30.36
CA TRP A 93 7.79 22.89 30.38
C TRP A 93 7.45 22.21 29.05
N SER A 94 6.80 22.91 28.11
CA SER A 94 6.56 22.40 26.75
C SER A 94 7.86 22.09 25.97
N LYS A 95 9.01 22.62 26.41
CA LYS A 95 10.32 22.28 25.81
C LYS A 95 11.01 21.10 26.47
N SER A 96 10.58 20.69 27.66
CA SER A 96 11.23 19.68 28.49
C SER A 96 10.38 18.42 28.72
N GLY A 97 9.36 18.19 27.90
CA GLY A 97 8.66 16.89 27.81
C GLY A 97 7.64 16.60 28.91
N HIS A 98 6.91 17.61 29.40
CA HIS A 98 5.85 17.38 30.40
C HIS A 98 4.58 16.77 29.78
N PRO A 99 3.94 15.76 30.41
CA PRO A 99 2.68 15.21 29.93
C PRO A 99 1.61 16.29 29.91
N LYS A 100 0.95 16.42 28.75
CA LYS A 100 -0.17 17.33 28.56
C LYS A 100 -1.33 16.78 29.40
N ALA A 101 -1.78 17.54 30.39
CA ALA A 101 -3.00 17.19 31.13
C ALA A 101 -4.16 17.03 30.13
N ALA A 102 -4.84 15.89 30.22
CA ALA A 102 -5.96 15.50 29.37
C ALA A 102 -7.18 16.42 29.55
#